data_AF-A0A3C0C855-F1
#
_entry.id   AF-A0A3C0C855-F1
#
_cell.length_a   1.000
_cell.length_b   1.000
_cell.length_c   1.000
_cell.angle_alpha   90.00
_cell.angle_beta   90.00
_cell.angle_gamma   90.00
#
_symmetry.space_group_name_H-M   'P 1'
#
loop_
_entity.id
_entity.type
_entity.pdbx_description
1 polymer ?
#
loop_
_entity_poly.entity_id
_entity_poly.type
_entity_poly.pdbx_seq_one_letter_code
_entity_poly.pdbx_strand_id
1 'polypeptide(L)' 'MKTFSKSALAISVAAIALAASSASFGAEINLTLAHALNETHSAHIAMKEMADLINKNSNGRIEVQIFPNGQMGTAAETLE' A
#
# COMPACT_ATOMS: atom_id res chain seq x y z
N MET A 1 -28.42 13.94 43.96
CA MET A 1 -27.72 12.87 43.22
C MET A 1 -28.17 12.95 41.77
N LYS A 2 -27.25 13.30 40.84
CA LYS A 2 -27.56 13.49 39.43
C LYS A 2 -27.59 12.11 38.74
N THR A 3 -28.74 11.70 38.24
CA THR A 3 -28.90 10.45 37.48
C THR A 3 -28.27 10.63 36.10
N PHE A 4 -27.01 10.23 35.95
CA PHE A 4 -26.37 10.16 34.64
C PHE A 4 -27.08 9.10 33.80
N SER A 5 -27.75 9.55 32.73
CA SER A 5 -28.49 8.69 31.82
C SER A 5 -27.56 7.69 31.14
N LYS A 6 -27.88 6.40 31.26
CA LYS A 6 -27.13 5.26 30.68
C LYS A 6 -26.87 5.42 29.17
N SER A 7 -27.68 6.23 28.48
CA SER A 7 -27.52 6.55 27.06
C SER A 7 -26.26 7.37 26.74
N ALA A 8 -25.79 8.23 27.65
CA ALA A 8 -24.58 9.02 27.44
C ALA A 8 -23.31 8.15 27.49
N LEU A 9 -23.33 7.08 28.30
CA LEU A 9 -22.23 6.14 28.42
C LEU A 9 -22.11 5.24 27.18
N ALA A 10 -23.24 4.84 26.59
CA ALA A 10 -23.27 3.99 25.39
C ALA A 10 -22.71 4.70 24.14
N ILE A 11 -22.94 6.00 23.99
CA ILE A 11 -22.41 6.80 22.87
C ILE A 11 -20.88 6.94 22.99
N SER A 12 -20.35 7.07 24.21
CA SER A 12 -18.92 7.21 24.43
C SER A 12 -18.13 5.93 24.16
N VAL A 13 -18.73 4.74 24.33
CA VAL A 13 -18.05 3.45 24.06
C VAL A 13 -18.01 3.14 22.56
N ALA A 14 -19.07 3.50 21.82
CA ALA A 14 -19.10 3.29 20.36
C ALA A 14 -18.04 4.14 19.62
N ALA A 15 -17.74 5.35 20.11
CA ALA A 15 -16.71 6.21 19.53
C ALA A 15 -15.28 5.67 19.72
N ILE A 16 -15.01 4.98 20.83
CA ILE A 16 -13.70 4.38 21.13
C ILE A 16 -13.48 3.10 20.30
N ALA A 17 -14.53 2.33 20.03
CA ALA A 17 -14.44 1.14 19.19
C ALA A 17 -14.11 1.46 17.72
N LEU A 18 -14.58 2.60 17.20
CA LEU A 18 -14.27 3.04 15.83
C LEU A 18 -12.81 3.53 15.68
N ALA A 19 -12.22 4.08 16.74
CA ALA A 19 -10.85 4.59 16.71
C ALA A 19 -9.78 3.47 16.76
N ALA A 20 -10.14 2.25 17.19
CA ALA A 20 -9.23 1.11 17.28
C ALA A 20 -9.00 0.40 15.94
N SER A 21 -9.76 0.73 14.89
CA SER A 21 -9.74 -0.02 13.61
C SER A 21 -8.79 0.55 12.55
N SER A 22 -8.04 1.60 12.84
CA SER A 22 -7.10 2.21 11.88
C SER A 22 -5.64 1.98 12.27
N ALA A 23 -5.25 0.73 12.49
CA ALA A 23 -3.84 0.36 12.43
C ALA A 23 -3.48 0.09 10.97
N SER A 24 -2.98 1.12 10.27
CA SER A 24 -2.40 0.96 8.94
C SER A 24 -1.04 0.28 9.11
N PHE A 25 -0.97 -1.04 8.94
CA PHE A 25 0.30 -1.73 8.80
C PHE A 25 0.88 -1.37 7.43
N GLY A 26 2.08 -0.79 7.39
CA GLY A 26 2.79 -0.55 6.13
C GLY A 26 3.08 -1.85 5.38
N ALA A 27 3.50 -1.76 4.11
CA ALA A 27 3.78 -2.94 3.30
C ALA A 27 4.80 -3.87 3.98
N GLU A 28 4.42 -5.13 4.16
CA GLU A 28 5.25 -6.18 4.75
C GLU A 28 6.40 -6.56 3.82
N ILE A 29 6.15 -6.49 2.51
CA ILE A 29 7.10 -6.83 1.45
C ILE A 29 7.18 -5.67 0.47
N ASN A 30 8.40 -5.17 0.25
CA ASN A 30 8.71 -4.18 -0.77
C ASN A 30 9.53 -4.84 -1.88
N LEU A 31 8.97 -4.88 -3.10
CA LEU A 31 9.63 -5.39 -4.29
C LEU A 31 10.09 -4.22 -5.16
N THR A 32 11.34 -4.26 -5.61
CA THR A 32 11.90 -3.28 -6.52
C THR A 32 11.97 -3.87 -7.93
N LEU A 33 11.43 -3.16 -8.92
CA LEU A 33 11.43 -3.56 -10.32
C LEU A 33 12.08 -2.45 -11.15
N ALA A 34 13.30 -2.68 -11.61
CA ALA A 34 14.01 -1.79 -12.53
C ALA A 34 13.84 -2.24 -13.99
N HIS A 35 13.64 -1.30 -14.92
CA HIS A 35 13.64 -1.59 -16.35
C HIS A 35 14.16 -0.42 -17.20
N ALA A 36 14.73 -0.73 -18.38
CA ALA A 36 15.32 0.28 -19.27
C ALA A 36 14.30 1.09 -20.10
N LEU A 37 13.06 0.61 -20.21
CA LEU A 37 12.01 1.23 -21.03
C LEU A 37 11.48 2.54 -20.40
N ASN A 38 10.95 3.44 -21.23
CA ASN A 38 10.34 4.68 -20.77
C ASN A 38 8.90 4.48 -20.25
N GLU A 39 8.34 5.51 -19.61
CA GLU A 39 7.04 5.45 -18.95
C GLU A 39 5.83 5.34 -19.91
N THR A 40 6.02 5.76 -21.17
CA THR A 40 4.98 5.67 -22.21
C THR A 40 4.93 4.31 -22.90
N HIS A 41 5.96 3.49 -22.69
CA HIS A 41 6.04 2.17 -23.29
C HIS A 41 4.97 1.25 -22.68
N SER A 42 4.33 0.43 -23.53
CA SER A 42 3.26 -0.49 -23.12
C SER A 42 3.65 -1.40 -21.95
N ALA A 43 4.89 -1.90 -21.95
CA ALA A 43 5.42 -2.71 -20.87
C ALA A 43 5.44 -1.98 -19.51
N HIS A 44 5.82 -0.70 -19.46
CA HIS A 44 5.80 0.07 -18.22
C HIS A 44 4.37 0.26 -17.71
N ILE A 45 3.44 0.53 -18.62
CA ILE A 45 2.01 0.67 -18.28
C ILE A 45 1.48 -0.64 -17.68
N ALA A 46 1.77 -1.79 -18.32
CA ALA A 46 1.41 -3.10 -17.81
C ALA A 46 2.06 -3.41 -16.46
N MET A 47 3.32 -3.01 -16.25
CA MET A 47 4.01 -3.17 -14.96
C MET A 47 3.36 -2.36 -13.85
N LYS A 48 2.87 -1.14 -14.13
CA LYS A 48 2.09 -0.36 -13.15
C LYS A 48 0.78 -1.03 -12.78
N GLU A 49 0.04 -1.53 -13.77
CA GLU A 49 -1.19 -2.28 -13.50
C GLU A 49 -0.92 -3.55 -12.69
N MET A 50 0.17 -4.25 -12.99
CA MET A 50 0.62 -5.40 -12.20
C MET A 50 0.93 -5.01 -10.73
N ALA A 51 1.64 -3.90 -10.51
CA ALA A 51 1.92 -3.40 -9.16
C ALA A 51 0.63 -3.10 -8.37
N ASP A 52 -0.34 -2.46 -9.01
CA ASP A 52 -1.65 -2.16 -8.41
C ASP A 52 -2.42 -3.44 -8.06
N LEU A 53 -2.41 -4.44 -8.95
CA LEU A 53 -3.06 -5.73 -8.72
C LEU A 53 -2.39 -6.50 -7.58
N ILE A 54 -1.06 -6.49 -7.50
CA ILE A 54 -0.31 -7.13 -6.40
C ILE A 54 -0.66 -6.48 -5.07
N ASN A 55 -0.66 -5.15 -5.00
CA ASN A 55 -1.01 -4.41 -3.80
C ASN A 55 -2.45 -4.74 -3.35
N LYS A 56 -3.40 -4.68 -4.29
CA LYS A 56 -4.80 -4.99 -4.01
C LYS A 56 -5.01 -6.44 -3.55
N ASN A 57 -4.43 -7.41 -4.25
CA ASN A 57 -4.61 -8.83 -3.96
C ASN A 57 -3.88 -9.27 -2.69
N SER A 58 -2.84 -8.54 -2.28
CA SER A 58 -2.13 -8.78 -1.03
C SER A 58 -2.70 -8.01 0.16
N ASN A 59 -3.81 -7.28 -0.02
CA ASN A 59 -4.40 -6.40 0.98
C ASN A 59 -3.39 -5.38 1.54
N GLY A 60 -2.58 -4.75 0.69
CA GLY A 60 -1.58 -3.77 1.15
C GLY A 60 -0.28 -4.38 1.64
N ARG A 61 -0.16 -5.70 1.72
CA ARG A 61 1.03 -6.36 2.28
C ARG A 61 2.23 -6.36 1.33
N ILE A 62 2.00 -6.26 0.02
CA ILE A 62 3.06 -6.23 -0.99
C ILE A 62 2.98 -4.94 -1.78
N GLU A 63 4.07 -4.18 -1.78
CA GLU A 63 4.24 -2.99 -2.59
C GLU A 63 5.32 -3.25 -3.66
N VAL A 64 5.06 -2.82 -4.90
CA VAL A 64 6.02 -2.94 -6.01
C VAL A 64 6.41 -1.54 -6.48
N GLN A 65 7.68 -1.20 -6.30
CA GLN A 65 8.25 0.08 -6.73
C GLN A 65 8.93 -0.10 -8.09
N ILE A 66 8.53 0.71 -9.07
CA ILE A 66 8.99 0.60 -10.47
C ILE A 66 9.96 1.74 -10.77
N PHE A 67 11.16 1.40 -11.23
CA PHE A 67 12.22 2.33 -11.64
C PHE A 67 12.44 2.21 -13.16
N PRO A 68 11.78 3.06 -13.98
CA PRO A 68 11.93 3.04 -15.43
C PRO A 68 13.23 3.69 -15.88
N ASN A 69 13.45 3.77 -17.19
CA ASN A 69 14.55 4.51 -17.83
C ASN A 69 15.96 4.11 -17.37
N GLY A 70 16.16 2.87 -16.89
CA GLY A 70 17.46 2.42 -16.42
C GLY A 70 17.99 3.20 -15.21
N GLN A 71 17.09 3.77 -14.39
CA GLN A 71 17.45 4.56 -13.21
C GLN A 71 18.30 3.80 -12.19
N MET A 72 18.27 2.46 -12.22
CA MET A 72 19.05 1.59 -11.34
C MET A 72 20.20 0.87 -12.06
N GLY A 73 20.60 1.36 -13.24
CA GLY A 73 21.68 0.76 -14.04
C GLY A 73 21.17 -0.01 -15.25
N THR A 74 22.10 -0.65 -15.95
CA THR A 74 21.83 -1.47 -17.13
C THR A 74 21.14 -2.78 -16.77
N ALA A 75 20.48 -3.39 -17.76
CA ALA A 75 19.86 -4.70 -17.55
C ALA A 75 20.85 -5.75 -17.00
N ALA A 76 22.13 -5.70 -17.41
CA ALA A 76 23.15 -6.59 -16.88
C ALA A 76 23.42 -6.34 -15.39
N GLU A 77 23.55 -5.08 -14.96
CA GLU A 77 23.77 -4.70 -13.55
C GLU A 77 22.57 -5.03 -12.67
N THR A 78 21.35 -4.98 -13.21
CA THR A 78 20.12 -5.33 -12.47
C THR A 78 19.81 -6.83 -12.41
N LEU A 79 20.53 -7.65 -13.19
CA LEU A 79 20.32 -9.11 -13.28
C LEU A 79 21.38 -9.94 -12.53
N GLU A 80 22.49 -9.33 -12.11
CA GLU A 80 23.49 -9.95 -11.23
C GLU A 80 22.99 -10.08 -9.77
#